data_AF-F0JCY0-F1
#
_entry.id   AF-F0JCY0-F1
#
_cell.length_a   1.000
_cell.length_b   1.000
_cell.length_c   1.000
_cell.angle_alpha   90.00
_cell.angle_beta   90.00
_cell.angle_gamma   90.00
#
_symmetry.space_group_name_H-M   'P 1'
#
loop_
_entity.id
_entity.type
_entity.pdbx_description
1 polymer ?
#
loop_
_entity_poly.entity_id
_entity_poly.type
_entity_poly.pdbx_seq_one_letter_code
_entity_poly.pdbx_strand_id
1 'polypeptide(L)'
;MTATQDGPVLAWEHVHHDYGDGPVLADVSLRVLPGEVLALAGRSGCGKTSLLHMAAGLLAPGRGRVVNTFAHTACVFQEPRLLPWRRTVDNIAFGLKALGVPRADRLDRARRLAGRMGLNPGDLAKFPHELSGGMRQRVSLARALAVEPDLLLLDEPFSALDVGLRRELQDLVRSLMEERGLAAVFVTHDPAEAVRLSHRVVILAPSPGRVVHDQAIDRSPADRDADFVRRTTAELLAAPPVRAAFGNHGDAPTPPEPTGIPATNEVSMVEFKPVHLPETTLATDMAGRKVLVRTELKRVFGYNPMVTALLFALAPDRIAGLGMPPMPPERMLASPEYLSLPVLGVMGGNFGGGKTTLDREAVGQRGVDLILSLTLFALDEVEVAQADRLQQELGIPVLVYDGGLDRTGEVLRRVGALLGVPDRGNLLADYFEEKFHRIVRTVAGIPLGERRTVYYAQSPTGLLTEPRRSRHGELIEYAGGVNVAEVHEQRGCGRTPVCATDLARWDPDVVVMLSDEGKSPQRLYNRIRTDPFWSRLKAVRNQAVFEPPAGMYHWFDRPPSVNRLMGLIWLTNLLYPEWFGWDMIRETREFYKLFYRMDLGPKQVETLLGPSLKGLAN
;
A
#
# COMPACT_ATOMS: atom_id res chain seq x y z
N MET A 1 -50.20 18.14 -17.22
CA MET A 1 -49.63 18.00 -18.57
C MET A 1 -48.25 17.41 -18.42
N THR A 2 -48.14 16.11 -18.67
CA THR A 2 -46.91 15.30 -18.62
C THR A 2 -46.08 15.59 -19.86
N ALA A 3 -44.96 16.28 -19.71
CA ALA A 3 -43.95 16.36 -20.76
C ALA A 3 -43.25 14.98 -20.84
N THR A 4 -43.44 14.28 -21.96
CA THR A 4 -42.63 13.12 -22.34
C THR A 4 -41.17 13.56 -22.42
N GLN A 5 -40.32 13.02 -21.54
CA GLN A 5 -38.86 13.19 -21.62
C GLN A 5 -38.33 12.29 -22.75
N ASP A 6 -38.43 12.75 -23.99
CA ASP A 6 -38.01 12.00 -25.20
C ASP A 6 -36.49 12.07 -25.46
N GLY A 7 -35.67 11.83 -24.43
CA GLY A 7 -34.20 11.80 -24.53
C GLY A 7 -33.59 10.49 -23.97
N PRO A 8 -32.37 10.10 -24.40
CA PRO A 8 -31.74 8.89 -23.88
C PRO A 8 -31.55 8.99 -22.36
N VAL A 9 -31.81 7.88 -21.68
CA VAL A 9 -31.79 7.76 -20.22
C VAL A 9 -31.11 6.45 -19.82
N LEU A 10 -30.33 6.53 -18.73
CA LEU A 10 -29.91 5.40 -17.94
C LEU A 10 -30.67 5.44 -16.62
N ALA A 11 -31.45 4.41 -16.31
CA ALA A 11 -32.23 4.32 -15.09
C ALA A 11 -32.06 2.95 -14.43
N TRP A 12 -31.81 2.95 -13.12
CA TRP A 12 -32.01 1.81 -12.24
C TRP A 12 -33.38 2.01 -11.59
N GLU A 13 -34.26 1.02 -11.70
CA GLU A 13 -35.61 1.05 -11.14
C GLU A 13 -35.77 -0.09 -10.15
N HIS A 14 -35.83 0.26 -8.85
CA HIS A 14 -36.00 -0.67 -7.73
C HIS A 14 -35.04 -1.85 -7.78
N VAL A 15 -33.75 -1.58 -8.04
CA VAL A 15 -32.76 -2.62 -8.26
C VAL A 15 -32.36 -3.27 -6.94
N HIS A 16 -32.48 -4.60 -6.90
CA HIS A 16 -31.91 -5.46 -5.86
C HIS A 16 -30.95 -6.46 -6.48
N HIS A 17 -29.90 -6.82 -5.75
CA HIS A 17 -28.95 -7.83 -6.21
C HIS A 17 -28.18 -8.44 -5.07
N ASP A 18 -27.98 -9.75 -5.17
CA ASP A 18 -27.32 -10.58 -4.17
C ASP A 18 -26.25 -11.41 -4.88
N TYR A 19 -25.05 -11.51 -4.31
CA TYR A 19 -24.12 -12.61 -4.60
C TYR A 19 -24.37 -13.65 -3.51
N GLY A 20 -24.29 -14.96 -3.78
CA GLY A 20 -24.79 -16.03 -2.89
C GLY A 20 -24.42 -15.98 -1.38
N ASP A 21 -23.48 -15.12 -0.99
CA ASP A 21 -23.08 -14.83 0.39
C ASP A 21 -23.90 -13.71 1.09
N GLY A 22 -24.86 -13.06 0.41
CA GLY A 22 -25.79 -12.07 0.99
C GLY A 22 -26.19 -10.91 0.07
N PRO A 23 -27.13 -10.05 0.51
CA PRO A 23 -27.64 -8.95 -0.30
C PRO A 23 -26.62 -7.82 -0.47
N VAL A 24 -26.39 -7.41 -1.71
CA VAL A 24 -25.40 -6.39 -2.10
C VAL A 24 -26.09 -5.06 -2.37
N LEU A 25 -27.25 -5.09 -3.01
CA LEU A 25 -28.07 -3.91 -3.33
C LEU A 25 -29.50 -4.14 -2.85
N ALA A 26 -30.08 -3.11 -2.24
CA ALA A 26 -31.48 -3.11 -1.84
C ALA A 26 -32.16 -1.83 -2.28
N ASP A 27 -33.14 -1.99 -3.18
CA ASP A 27 -34.04 -0.95 -3.67
C ASP A 27 -33.32 0.33 -4.13
N VAL A 28 -32.41 0.17 -5.10
CA VAL A 28 -31.72 1.32 -5.69
C VAL A 28 -32.49 1.83 -6.90
N SER A 29 -32.94 3.08 -6.80
CA SER A 29 -33.56 3.81 -7.91
C SER A 29 -32.77 5.08 -8.23
N LEU A 30 -32.26 5.17 -9.45
CA LEU A 30 -31.38 6.25 -9.91
C LEU A 30 -31.63 6.52 -11.40
N ARG A 31 -31.46 7.77 -11.84
CA ARG A 31 -31.50 8.13 -13.26
C ARG A 31 -30.33 9.02 -13.66
N VAL A 32 -29.91 8.93 -14.91
CA VAL A 32 -28.91 9.79 -15.55
C VAL A 32 -29.43 10.22 -16.91
N LEU A 33 -29.49 11.54 -17.10
CA LEU A 33 -29.97 12.19 -18.31
C LEU A 33 -28.81 12.50 -19.28
N PRO A 34 -29.08 12.87 -20.54
CA PRO A 34 -28.05 13.28 -21.48
C PRO A 34 -27.25 14.49 -20.95
N GLY A 35 -25.93 14.45 -21.10
CA GLY A 35 -25.02 15.48 -20.56
C GLY A 35 -24.89 15.50 -19.03
N GLU A 36 -25.61 14.64 -18.30
CA GLU A 36 -25.49 14.56 -16.84
C GLU A 36 -24.29 13.69 -16.44
N VAL A 37 -23.59 14.12 -15.38
CA VAL A 37 -22.47 13.37 -14.80
C VAL A 37 -22.87 13.02 -13.38
N LEU A 38 -23.06 11.73 -13.13
CA LEU A 38 -23.42 11.20 -11.83
C LEU A 38 -22.19 10.58 -11.16
N ALA A 39 -21.80 11.09 -10.00
CA ALA A 39 -20.82 10.41 -9.15
C ALA A 39 -21.53 9.45 -8.18
N LEU A 40 -21.10 8.19 -8.19
CA LEU A 40 -21.46 7.20 -7.17
C LEU A 40 -20.31 7.10 -6.16
N ALA A 41 -20.57 7.49 -4.92
CA ALA A 41 -19.62 7.42 -3.83
C ALA A 41 -20.17 6.63 -2.64
N GLY A 42 -19.26 6.12 -1.81
CA GLY A 42 -19.60 5.26 -0.67
C GLY A 42 -18.48 4.27 -0.38
N ARG A 43 -18.53 3.61 0.79
CA ARG A 43 -17.49 2.66 1.23
C ARG A 43 -17.28 1.50 0.23
N SER A 44 -16.11 0.85 0.28
CA SER A 44 -15.89 -0.36 -0.52
C SER A 44 -16.93 -1.43 -0.16
N GLY A 45 -17.40 -2.18 -1.15
CA GLY A 45 -18.41 -3.23 -0.95
C GLY A 45 -19.88 -2.78 -0.93
N CYS A 46 -20.21 -1.48 -1.04
CA CYS A 46 -21.61 -1.02 -1.06
C CYS A 46 -22.34 -1.18 -2.42
N GLY A 47 -21.74 -1.89 -3.39
CA GLY A 47 -22.39 -2.20 -4.68
C GLY A 47 -22.20 -1.19 -5.81
N LYS A 48 -21.31 -0.19 -5.69
CA LYS A 48 -21.00 0.80 -6.75
C LYS A 48 -20.62 0.15 -8.09
N THR A 49 -19.62 -0.74 -8.08
CA THR A 49 -19.17 -1.48 -9.27
C THR A 49 -20.28 -2.38 -9.82
N SER A 50 -21.12 -2.97 -8.95
CA SER A 50 -22.27 -3.77 -9.39
C SER A 50 -23.30 -2.93 -10.15
N LEU A 51 -23.66 -1.74 -9.65
CA LEU A 51 -24.55 -0.81 -10.37
C LEU A 51 -23.97 -0.41 -11.72
N LEU A 52 -22.68 -0.09 -11.77
CA LEU A 52 -21.98 0.29 -13.01
C LEU A 52 -21.94 -0.88 -14.01
N HIS A 53 -21.65 -2.10 -13.57
CA HIS A 53 -21.70 -3.29 -14.41
C HIS A 53 -23.11 -3.60 -14.93
N MET A 54 -24.16 -3.33 -14.15
CA MET A 54 -25.54 -3.47 -14.63
C MET A 54 -25.87 -2.43 -15.70
N ALA A 55 -25.44 -1.18 -15.55
CA ALA A 55 -25.57 -0.16 -16.59
C ALA A 55 -24.84 -0.52 -17.89
N ALA A 56 -23.71 -1.22 -17.77
CA ALA A 56 -22.94 -1.73 -18.90
C ALA A 56 -23.53 -3.01 -19.54
N GLY A 57 -24.60 -3.59 -18.96
CA GLY A 57 -25.18 -4.86 -19.41
C GLY A 57 -24.31 -6.10 -19.10
N LEU A 58 -23.32 -5.97 -18.19
CA LEU A 58 -22.41 -7.05 -17.80
C LEU A 58 -22.93 -7.87 -16.61
N LEU A 59 -23.93 -7.34 -15.90
CA LEU A 59 -24.54 -7.95 -14.74
C LEU A 59 -26.05 -7.73 -14.80
N ALA A 60 -26.85 -8.78 -14.58
CA ALA A 60 -28.29 -8.65 -14.46
C ALA A 60 -28.69 -8.32 -13.02
N PRO A 61 -29.67 -7.43 -12.78
CA PRO A 61 -30.23 -7.25 -11.45
C PRO A 61 -30.97 -8.51 -11.00
N GLY A 62 -30.97 -8.80 -9.69
CA GLY A 62 -31.75 -9.92 -9.14
C GLY A 62 -33.25 -9.61 -9.09
N ARG A 63 -33.60 -8.35 -8.80
CA ARG A 63 -34.96 -7.79 -8.93
C ARG A 63 -34.88 -6.33 -9.40
N GLY A 64 -35.99 -5.81 -9.89
CA GLY A 64 -36.04 -4.51 -10.55
C GLY A 64 -35.52 -4.59 -11.97
N ARG A 65 -35.20 -3.45 -12.58
CA ARG A 65 -34.62 -3.40 -13.93
C ARG A 65 -33.65 -2.24 -14.10
N VAL A 66 -32.75 -2.40 -15.06
CA VAL A 66 -31.90 -1.31 -15.54
C VAL A 66 -32.28 -1.03 -16.99
N VAL A 67 -32.64 0.21 -17.26
CA VAL A 67 -32.99 0.71 -18.60
C VAL A 67 -31.83 1.60 -19.06
N ASN A 68 -31.16 1.20 -20.14
CA ASN A 68 -30.13 2.02 -20.79
C ASN A 68 -30.53 2.22 -22.25
N THR A 69 -30.85 3.46 -22.62
CA THR A 69 -31.28 3.83 -23.99
C THR A 69 -30.23 4.65 -24.74
N PHE A 70 -29.03 4.81 -24.17
CA PHE A 70 -27.90 5.40 -24.87
C PHE A 70 -27.41 4.46 -26.00
N ALA A 71 -27.02 5.04 -27.13
CA ALA A 71 -26.65 4.27 -28.32
C ALA A 71 -25.24 3.67 -28.22
N HIS A 72 -24.32 4.36 -27.56
CA HIS A 72 -22.90 4.04 -27.51
C HIS A 72 -22.37 4.14 -26.08
N THR A 73 -22.63 3.09 -25.29
CA THR A 73 -22.08 2.98 -23.93
C THR A 73 -20.64 2.44 -23.98
N ALA A 74 -19.70 3.14 -23.34
CA ALA A 74 -18.34 2.66 -23.13
C ALA A 74 -18.02 2.55 -21.63
N CYS A 75 -17.27 1.51 -21.26
CA CYS A 75 -16.91 1.25 -19.87
C CYS A 75 -15.38 1.26 -19.67
N VAL A 76 -14.92 1.95 -18.63
CA VAL A 76 -13.56 1.90 -18.09
C VAL A 76 -13.62 1.20 -16.75
N PHE A 77 -13.04 0.01 -16.69
CA PHE A 77 -12.97 -0.80 -15.47
C PHE A 77 -11.87 -0.32 -14.52
N GLN A 78 -12.02 -0.66 -13.24
CA GLN A 78 -11.02 -0.40 -12.19
C GLN A 78 -9.64 -0.98 -12.55
N GLU A 79 -9.61 -2.21 -13.06
CA GLU A 79 -8.42 -2.76 -13.71
C GLU A 79 -8.47 -2.44 -15.22
N PRO A 80 -7.38 -1.94 -15.85
CA PRO A 80 -7.39 -1.52 -17.25
C PRO A 80 -7.89 -2.56 -18.28
N ARG A 81 -7.90 -3.85 -17.95
CA ARG A 81 -8.36 -4.97 -18.80
C ARG A 81 -7.92 -4.83 -20.27
N LEU A 82 -6.65 -4.48 -20.49
CA LEU A 82 -6.06 -4.42 -21.82
C LEU A 82 -5.84 -5.83 -22.35
N LEU A 83 -5.93 -6.01 -23.67
CA LEU A 83 -5.63 -7.28 -24.33
C LEU A 83 -4.11 -7.50 -24.31
N PRO A 84 -3.59 -8.48 -23.55
CA PRO A 84 -2.15 -8.59 -23.28
C PRO A 84 -1.31 -8.94 -24.53
N TRP A 85 -1.93 -9.54 -25.55
CA TRP A 85 -1.31 -9.88 -26.83
C TRP A 85 -1.46 -8.80 -27.91
N ARG A 86 -2.07 -7.65 -27.59
CA ARG A 86 -2.21 -6.51 -28.51
C ARG A 86 -1.30 -5.38 -28.06
N ARG A 87 -0.73 -4.65 -29.01
CA ARG A 87 0.03 -3.43 -28.72
C ARG A 87 -0.89 -2.31 -28.25
N THR A 88 -0.33 -1.26 -27.67
CA THR A 88 -1.05 -0.07 -27.19
C THR A 88 -1.99 0.51 -28.24
N VAL A 89 -1.50 0.77 -29.46
CA VAL A 89 -2.32 1.34 -30.54
C VAL A 89 -3.47 0.41 -30.95
N ASP A 90 -3.22 -0.90 -30.94
CA ASP A 90 -4.20 -1.92 -31.30
C ASP A 90 -5.25 -2.11 -30.19
N ASN A 91 -4.89 -1.87 -28.92
CA ASN A 91 -5.80 -1.81 -27.79
C ASN A 91 -6.76 -0.61 -27.90
N ILE A 92 -6.23 0.58 -28.20
CA ILE A 92 -7.05 1.79 -28.36
C ILE A 92 -7.99 1.64 -29.57
N ALA A 93 -7.49 1.10 -30.68
CA ALA A 93 -8.28 0.89 -31.90
C ALA A 93 -9.26 -0.30 -31.83
N PHE A 94 -9.35 -1.00 -30.70
CA PHE A 94 -10.11 -2.25 -30.59
C PHE A 94 -11.62 -2.05 -30.83
N GLY A 95 -12.24 -1.06 -30.17
CA GLY A 95 -13.67 -0.77 -30.35
C GLY A 95 -13.99 -0.29 -31.76
N LEU A 96 -13.13 0.56 -32.34
CA LEU A 96 -13.25 1.02 -33.73
C LEU A 96 -13.20 -0.14 -34.73
N LYS A 97 -12.37 -1.17 -34.47
CA LYS A 97 -12.36 -2.39 -35.29
C LYS A 97 -13.71 -3.11 -35.22
N ALA A 98 -14.33 -3.19 -34.05
CA ALA A 98 -15.63 -3.84 -33.87
C ALA A 98 -16.76 -3.10 -34.62
N LEU A 99 -16.67 -1.77 -34.71
CA LEU A 99 -17.57 -0.92 -35.48
C LEU A 99 -17.30 -0.92 -37.00
N GLY A 100 -16.37 -1.74 -37.48
CA GLY A 100 -16.06 -1.85 -38.92
C GLY A 100 -15.24 -0.68 -39.49
N VAL A 101 -14.67 0.19 -38.65
CA VAL A 101 -13.87 1.34 -39.12
C VAL A 101 -12.61 0.84 -39.84
N PRO A 102 -12.28 1.38 -41.05
CA PRO A 102 -11.10 0.98 -41.81
C PRO A 102 -9.81 1.04 -41.00
N ARG A 103 -8.87 0.15 -41.33
CA ARG A 103 -7.62 -0.02 -40.55
C ARG A 103 -6.80 1.27 -40.46
N ALA A 104 -6.71 2.03 -41.55
CA ALA A 104 -5.95 3.28 -41.58
C ALA A 104 -6.55 4.29 -40.59
N ASP A 105 -7.85 4.56 -40.73
CA ASP A 105 -8.59 5.54 -39.95
C ASP A 105 -8.61 5.21 -38.46
N ARG A 106 -8.81 3.93 -38.10
CA ARG A 106 -8.81 3.54 -36.68
C ARG A 106 -7.44 3.68 -36.02
N LEU A 107 -6.36 3.42 -36.75
CA LEU A 107 -5.00 3.57 -36.21
C LEU A 107 -4.65 5.05 -36.08
N ASP A 108 -5.01 5.86 -37.07
CA ASP A 108 -4.83 7.32 -37.03
C ASP A 108 -5.59 7.95 -35.84
N ARG A 109 -6.86 7.60 -35.66
CA ARG A 109 -7.66 8.01 -34.50
C ARG A 109 -7.08 7.53 -33.17
N ALA A 110 -6.62 6.28 -33.10
CA ALA A 110 -5.96 5.74 -31.91
C ALA A 110 -4.67 6.51 -31.55
N ARG A 111 -3.87 6.91 -32.54
CA ARG A 111 -2.65 7.71 -32.31
C ARG A 111 -2.97 9.09 -31.78
N ARG A 112 -3.97 9.78 -32.34
CA ARG A 112 -4.40 11.09 -31.85
C ARG A 112 -4.88 11.02 -30.41
N LEU A 113 -5.69 10.03 -30.06
CA LEU A 113 -6.17 9.84 -28.69
C LEU A 113 -5.04 9.48 -27.74
N ALA A 114 -4.11 8.62 -28.14
CA ALA A 114 -2.93 8.32 -27.35
C ALA A 114 -2.10 9.59 -27.05
N GLY A 115 -1.89 10.44 -28.06
CA GLY A 115 -1.20 11.72 -27.89
C GLY A 115 -1.93 12.66 -26.92
N ARG A 116 -3.27 12.77 -27.01
CA ARG A 116 -4.09 13.54 -26.05
C ARG A 116 -3.99 13.01 -24.62
N MET A 117 -3.72 11.71 -24.45
CA MET A 117 -3.48 11.09 -23.15
C MET A 117 -2.01 11.22 -22.69
N GLY A 118 -1.15 11.95 -23.41
CA GLY A 118 0.27 12.08 -23.05
C GLY A 118 1.08 10.79 -23.23
N LEU A 119 0.65 9.90 -24.13
CA LEU A 119 1.44 8.73 -24.55
C LEU A 119 2.35 9.12 -25.71
N ASN A 120 3.63 8.75 -25.62
CA ASN A 120 4.60 9.06 -26.65
C ASN A 120 4.43 8.13 -27.87
N PRO A 121 4.88 8.52 -29.07
CA PRO A 121 4.82 7.66 -30.25
C PRO A 121 5.46 6.29 -30.05
N GLY A 122 6.54 6.20 -29.26
CA GLY A 122 7.19 4.93 -28.91
C GLY A 122 6.34 4.00 -28.04
N ASP A 123 5.41 4.54 -27.25
CA ASP A 123 4.54 3.74 -26.39
C ASP A 123 3.46 2.98 -27.17
N LEU A 124 3.13 3.44 -28.37
CA LEU A 124 2.13 2.86 -29.25
C LEU A 124 2.47 1.43 -29.69
N ALA A 125 3.77 1.12 -29.78
CA ALA A 125 4.29 -0.18 -30.18
C ALA A 125 4.41 -1.17 -29.01
N LYS A 126 4.38 -0.69 -27.77
CA LYS A 126 4.51 -1.51 -26.56
C LYS A 126 3.29 -2.40 -26.33
N PHE A 127 3.51 -3.53 -25.67
CA PHE A 127 2.47 -4.40 -25.12
C PHE A 127 2.11 -3.97 -23.68
N PRO A 128 0.92 -4.35 -23.15
CA PRO A 128 0.46 -3.91 -21.82
C PRO A 128 1.43 -4.19 -20.66
N HIS A 129 2.22 -5.26 -20.74
CA HIS A 129 3.20 -5.60 -19.71
C HIS A 129 4.43 -4.69 -19.71
N GLU A 130 4.68 -3.96 -20.80
CA GLU A 130 5.78 -2.99 -20.94
C GLU A 130 5.33 -1.56 -20.58
N LEU A 131 4.03 -1.36 -20.30
CA LEU A 131 3.45 -0.08 -19.88
C LEU A 131 3.45 0.03 -18.35
N SER A 132 3.58 1.24 -17.80
CA SER A 132 3.32 1.50 -16.38
C SER A 132 1.83 1.34 -16.04
N GLY A 133 1.47 1.25 -14.76
CA GLY A 133 0.07 1.20 -14.32
C GLY A 133 -0.74 2.39 -14.84
N GLY A 134 -0.21 3.61 -14.67
CA GLY A 134 -0.86 4.83 -15.18
C GLY A 134 -0.91 4.90 -16.71
N MET A 135 0.09 4.38 -17.43
CA MET A 135 0.00 4.25 -18.89
C MET A 135 -1.12 3.27 -19.29
N ARG A 136 -1.24 2.12 -18.64
CA ARG A 136 -2.32 1.17 -18.91
C ARG A 136 -3.69 1.79 -18.68
N GLN A 137 -3.84 2.57 -17.60
CA GLN A 137 -5.08 3.28 -17.29
C GLN A 137 -5.46 4.28 -18.39
N ARG A 138 -4.49 5.08 -18.84
CA ARG A 138 -4.65 6.01 -19.96
C ARG A 138 -5.01 5.33 -21.28
N VAL A 139 -4.41 4.18 -21.55
CA VAL A 139 -4.76 3.36 -22.73
C VAL A 139 -6.20 2.83 -22.63
N SER A 140 -6.64 2.42 -21.43
CA SER A 140 -8.03 1.98 -21.20
C SER A 140 -9.02 3.12 -21.44
N LEU A 141 -8.74 4.31 -20.91
CA LEU A 141 -9.55 5.51 -21.12
C LEU A 141 -9.58 5.92 -22.61
N ALA A 142 -8.42 5.95 -23.28
CA ALA A 142 -8.34 6.22 -24.72
C ALA A 142 -9.17 5.22 -25.53
N ARG A 143 -9.13 3.93 -25.19
CA ARG A 143 -9.92 2.87 -25.84
C ARG A 143 -11.42 3.12 -25.69
N ALA A 144 -11.87 3.54 -24.51
CA ALA A 144 -13.28 3.85 -24.27
C ALA A 144 -13.73 5.09 -25.06
N LEU A 145 -12.92 6.15 -25.07
CA LEU A 145 -13.22 7.38 -25.81
C LEU A 145 -13.07 7.22 -27.33
N ALA A 146 -12.35 6.20 -27.79
CA ALA A 146 -12.13 5.96 -29.21
C ALA A 146 -13.42 5.76 -29.99
N VAL A 147 -14.46 5.18 -29.37
CA VAL A 147 -15.74 4.89 -30.03
C VAL A 147 -16.75 6.03 -29.97
N GLU A 148 -16.36 7.21 -29.45
CA GLU A 148 -17.27 8.36 -29.26
C GLU A 148 -18.54 7.99 -28.53
N PRO A 149 -18.41 7.51 -27.28
CA PRO A 149 -19.58 7.16 -26.50
C PRO A 149 -20.48 8.37 -26.30
N ASP A 150 -21.78 8.11 -26.14
CA ASP A 150 -22.77 9.06 -25.61
C ASP A 150 -23.03 8.83 -24.11
N LEU A 151 -22.61 7.67 -23.58
CA LEU A 151 -22.54 7.35 -22.16
C LEU A 151 -21.19 6.73 -21.78
N LEU A 152 -20.48 7.35 -20.84
CA LEU A 152 -19.21 6.85 -20.30
C LEU A 152 -19.37 6.34 -18.86
N LEU A 153 -19.11 5.05 -18.66
CA LEU A 153 -19.12 4.40 -17.36
C LEU A 153 -17.68 4.27 -16.86
N LEU A 154 -17.37 4.84 -15.70
CA LEU A 154 -16.02 4.96 -15.18
C LEU A 154 -15.92 4.37 -13.77
N ASP A 155 -15.20 3.27 -13.62
CA ASP A 155 -14.96 2.63 -12.32
C ASP A 155 -13.55 2.96 -11.80
N GLU A 156 -13.47 3.87 -10.82
CA GLU A 156 -12.22 4.42 -10.26
C GLU A 156 -11.13 4.74 -11.30
N PRO A 157 -11.44 5.45 -12.40
CA PRO A 157 -10.55 5.57 -13.55
C PRO A 157 -9.26 6.37 -13.27
N PHE A 158 -9.16 7.06 -12.14
CA PHE A 158 -8.06 7.97 -11.81
C PHE A 158 -7.24 7.54 -10.57
N SER A 159 -7.60 6.41 -9.95
CA SER A 159 -6.97 5.92 -8.71
C SER A 159 -5.49 5.54 -8.90
N ALA A 160 -5.14 5.02 -10.08
CA ALA A 160 -3.79 4.55 -10.43
C ALA A 160 -2.87 5.62 -11.05
N LEU A 161 -3.25 6.91 -10.99
CA LEU A 161 -2.52 8.03 -11.61
C LEU A 161 -1.84 8.89 -10.55
N ASP A 162 -0.71 9.51 -10.89
CA ASP A 162 -0.08 10.55 -10.08
C ASP A 162 -0.95 11.82 -10.01
N VAL A 163 -0.70 12.70 -9.03
CA VAL A 163 -1.55 13.88 -8.77
C VAL A 163 -1.58 14.86 -9.94
N GLY A 164 -0.46 15.02 -10.67
CA GLY A 164 -0.38 15.93 -11.81
C GLY A 164 -1.19 15.41 -13.00
N LEU A 165 -0.89 14.18 -13.42
CA LEU A 165 -1.57 13.51 -14.53
C LEU A 165 -3.05 13.26 -14.23
N ARG A 166 -3.41 13.01 -12.97
CA ARG A 166 -4.81 12.91 -12.53
C ARG A 166 -5.57 14.18 -12.87
N ARG A 167 -5.04 15.35 -12.53
CA ARG A 167 -5.69 16.65 -12.83
C ARG A 167 -5.83 16.86 -14.32
N GLU A 168 -4.78 16.59 -15.09
CA GLU A 168 -4.82 16.73 -16.56
C GLU A 168 -5.89 15.84 -17.20
N LEU A 169 -6.01 14.58 -16.77
CA LEU A 169 -7.04 13.68 -17.29
C LEU A 169 -8.44 14.02 -16.79
N GLN A 170 -8.57 14.51 -15.56
CA GLN A 170 -9.84 15.04 -15.04
C GLN A 170 -10.31 16.24 -15.88
N ASP A 171 -9.41 17.16 -16.21
CA ASP A 171 -9.69 18.31 -17.08
C ASP A 171 -10.01 17.87 -18.52
N LEU A 172 -9.31 16.85 -19.03
CA LEU A 172 -9.61 16.26 -20.34
C LEU A 172 -11.01 15.62 -20.38
N VAL A 173 -11.35 14.83 -19.36
CA VAL A 173 -12.68 14.20 -19.28
C VAL A 173 -13.76 15.27 -19.14
N ARG A 174 -13.53 16.32 -18.33
CA ARG A 174 -14.43 17.47 -18.20
C ARG A 174 -14.64 18.18 -19.54
N SER A 175 -13.58 18.53 -20.25
CA SER A 175 -13.70 19.21 -21.55
C SER A 175 -14.47 18.37 -22.57
N LEU A 176 -14.25 17.05 -22.58
CA LEU A 176 -15.02 16.14 -23.45
C LEU A 176 -16.50 16.07 -23.07
N MET A 177 -16.84 16.16 -21.78
CA MET A 177 -18.22 16.22 -21.30
C MET A 177 -18.93 17.49 -21.79
N GLU A 178 -18.27 18.65 -21.65
CA GLU A 178 -18.81 19.95 -22.03
C GLU A 178 -18.94 20.10 -23.55
N GLU A 179 -17.92 19.73 -24.32
CA GLU A 179 -17.90 19.89 -25.78
C GLU A 179 -18.92 18.99 -26.49
N ARG A 180 -19.23 17.82 -25.93
CA ARG A 180 -19.98 16.76 -26.63
C ARG A 180 -21.32 16.41 -26.00
N GLY A 181 -21.67 16.98 -24.85
CA GLY A 181 -22.86 16.60 -24.09
C GLY A 181 -22.82 15.13 -23.63
N LEU A 182 -21.61 14.60 -23.40
CA LEU A 182 -21.40 13.20 -22.98
C LEU A 182 -21.96 12.98 -21.58
N ALA A 183 -22.89 12.05 -21.43
CA ALA A 183 -23.34 11.58 -20.12
C ALA A 183 -22.28 10.67 -19.49
N ALA A 184 -22.17 10.67 -18.15
CA ALA A 184 -21.25 9.77 -17.47
C ALA A 184 -21.73 9.32 -16.10
N VAL A 185 -21.34 8.09 -15.75
CA VAL A 185 -21.44 7.57 -14.39
C VAL A 185 -20.04 7.27 -13.91
N PHE A 186 -19.67 7.86 -12.79
CA PHE A 186 -18.33 7.84 -12.29
C PHE A 186 -18.31 7.33 -10.85
N VAL A 187 -17.60 6.24 -10.61
CA VAL A 187 -17.39 5.66 -9.29
C VAL A 187 -16.08 6.17 -8.72
N THR A 188 -16.13 6.71 -7.51
CA THR A 188 -14.94 7.11 -6.75
C THR A 188 -15.13 6.87 -5.26
N HIS A 189 -14.01 6.75 -4.55
CA HIS A 189 -13.95 6.82 -3.11
C HIS A 189 -13.47 8.19 -2.60
N ASP A 190 -13.15 9.13 -3.49
CA ASP A 190 -12.73 10.50 -3.17
C ASP A 190 -13.92 11.48 -3.32
N PRO A 191 -14.50 11.99 -2.22
CA PRO A 191 -15.59 12.97 -2.25
C PRO A 191 -15.22 14.28 -2.96
N ALA A 192 -13.96 14.71 -2.89
CA ALA A 192 -13.50 15.93 -3.55
C ALA A 192 -13.47 15.75 -5.07
N GLU A 193 -13.14 14.55 -5.54
CA GLU A 193 -13.23 14.20 -6.95
C GLU A 193 -14.67 14.13 -7.45
N ALA A 194 -15.58 13.53 -6.66
CA ALA A 194 -17.00 13.51 -6.94
C ALA A 194 -17.56 14.94 -7.10
N VAL A 195 -17.28 15.81 -6.13
CA VAL A 195 -17.69 17.22 -6.14
C VAL A 195 -17.03 18.02 -7.26
N ARG A 196 -15.84 17.64 -7.73
CA ARG A 196 -15.16 18.35 -8.81
C ARG A 196 -15.76 18.05 -10.19
N LEU A 197 -16.12 16.79 -10.45
CA LEU A 197 -16.44 16.33 -11.81
C LEU A 197 -17.93 16.17 -12.09
N SER A 198 -18.75 15.92 -11.06
CA SER A 198 -20.14 15.49 -11.26
C SER A 198 -21.15 16.62 -11.16
N HIS A 199 -22.23 16.53 -11.94
CA HIS A 199 -23.42 17.36 -11.77
C HIS A 199 -24.22 16.93 -10.52
N ARG A 200 -24.16 15.64 -10.19
CA ARG A 200 -24.90 15.03 -9.08
C ARG A 200 -24.03 14.01 -8.36
N VAL A 201 -24.02 14.05 -7.03
CA VAL A 201 -23.32 13.10 -6.16
C VAL A 201 -24.34 12.27 -5.41
N VAL A 202 -24.26 10.95 -5.58
CA VAL A 202 -25.08 9.98 -4.86
C VAL A 202 -24.21 9.17 -3.92
N ILE A 203 -24.62 9.11 -2.65
CA ILE A 203 -23.95 8.32 -1.62
C ILE A 203 -24.73 7.04 -1.36
N LEU A 204 -24.02 5.91 -1.44
CA LEU A 204 -24.53 4.59 -1.11
C LEU A 204 -24.08 4.15 0.30
N ALA A 205 -25.03 3.72 1.13
CA ALA A 205 -24.72 3.07 2.40
C ALA A 205 -24.28 1.60 2.20
N PRO A 206 -23.44 1.03 3.08
CA PRO A 206 -23.05 -0.38 3.00
C PRO A 206 -24.14 -1.34 3.55
N SER A 207 -24.11 -2.58 3.07
CA SER A 207 -24.75 -3.78 3.65
C SER A 207 -26.24 -3.67 4.04
N PRO A 208 -27.19 -3.72 3.09
CA PRO A 208 -27.04 -3.68 1.64
C PRO A 208 -26.94 -2.25 1.09
N GLY A 209 -26.38 -2.14 -0.12
CA GLY A 209 -26.26 -0.92 -0.90
C GLY A 209 -27.61 -0.25 -1.15
N ARG A 210 -27.79 0.95 -0.60
CA ARG A 210 -28.97 1.81 -0.81
C ARG A 210 -28.57 3.27 -0.92
N VAL A 211 -29.33 4.05 -1.68
CA VAL A 211 -29.13 5.50 -1.78
C VAL A 211 -29.52 6.15 -0.46
N VAL A 212 -28.59 6.84 0.19
CA VAL A 212 -28.86 7.57 1.44
C VAL A 212 -28.76 9.08 1.29
N HIS A 213 -28.10 9.55 0.23
CA HIS A 213 -27.95 10.96 -0.06
C HIS A 213 -27.85 11.12 -1.58
N ASP A 214 -28.57 12.09 -2.12
CA ASP A 214 -28.51 12.49 -3.53
C ASP A 214 -28.47 14.02 -3.55
N GLN A 215 -27.37 14.58 -4.03
CA GLN A 215 -27.11 16.01 -4.03
C GLN A 215 -26.69 16.49 -5.41
N ALA A 216 -27.48 17.41 -5.97
CA ALA A 216 -27.05 18.21 -7.10
C ALA A 216 -25.97 19.21 -6.65
N ILE A 217 -25.02 19.50 -7.54
CA ILE A 217 -23.97 20.49 -7.28
C ILE A 217 -24.31 21.75 -8.07
N ASP A 218 -24.60 22.83 -7.36
CA ASP A 218 -25.18 24.08 -7.87
C ASP A 218 -24.19 24.98 -8.66
N ARG A 219 -23.27 24.34 -9.40
CA ARG A 219 -22.30 25.01 -10.27
C ARG A 219 -21.81 24.04 -11.33
N SER A 220 -21.66 24.49 -12.57
CA SER A 220 -21.06 23.69 -13.65
C SER A 220 -19.65 23.22 -13.26
N PRO A 221 -19.22 21.98 -13.60
CA PRO A 221 -17.86 21.50 -13.36
C PRO A 221 -16.73 22.47 -13.81
N ALA A 222 -16.91 23.21 -14.92
CA ALA A 222 -15.95 24.20 -15.40
C ALA A 222 -15.71 25.37 -14.43
N ASP A 223 -16.74 25.80 -13.71
CA ASP A 223 -16.69 27.03 -12.89
C ASP A 223 -16.25 26.75 -11.43
N ARG A 224 -15.84 25.51 -11.13
CA ARG A 224 -15.50 25.07 -9.76
C ARG A 224 -14.02 25.31 -9.47
N ASP A 225 -13.75 26.40 -8.76
CA ASP A 225 -12.44 26.65 -8.17
C ASP A 225 -12.13 25.70 -6.99
N ALA A 226 -10.89 25.75 -6.49
CA ALA A 226 -10.46 24.89 -5.39
C ALA A 226 -11.21 25.16 -4.07
N ASP A 227 -11.65 26.40 -3.84
CA ASP A 227 -12.34 26.78 -2.61
C ASP A 227 -13.79 26.31 -2.60
N PHE A 228 -14.47 26.36 -3.75
CA PHE A 228 -15.78 25.77 -3.97
C PHE A 228 -15.71 24.26 -3.72
N VAL A 229 -14.79 23.55 -4.39
CA VAL A 229 -14.64 22.11 -4.21
C VAL A 229 -14.38 21.76 -2.74
N ARG A 230 -13.48 22.48 -2.05
CA ARG A 230 -13.19 22.25 -0.64
C ARG A 230 -14.43 22.45 0.25
N ARG A 231 -15.15 23.57 0.08
CA ARG A 231 -16.34 23.88 0.91
C ARG A 231 -17.48 22.90 0.66
N THR A 232 -17.84 22.68 -0.60
CA THR A 232 -18.92 21.76 -0.97
C THR A 232 -18.60 20.32 -0.55
N THR A 233 -17.32 19.92 -0.60
CA THR A 233 -16.89 18.61 -0.08
C THR A 233 -17.06 18.52 1.44
N ALA A 234 -16.68 19.57 2.17
CA ALA A 234 -16.87 19.61 3.62
C ALA A 234 -18.36 19.58 4.01
N GLU A 235 -19.21 20.30 3.28
CA GLU A 235 -20.67 20.29 3.46
C GLU A 235 -21.26 18.90 3.17
N LEU A 236 -20.87 18.29 2.04
CA LEU A 236 -21.28 16.94 1.67
C LEU A 236 -20.89 15.94 2.79
N LEU A 237 -19.64 15.98 3.25
CA LEU A 237 -19.15 15.10 4.32
C LEU A 237 -19.75 15.41 5.69
N ALA A 238 -20.26 16.62 5.93
CA ALA A 238 -20.91 17.01 7.17
C ALA A 238 -22.39 16.58 7.23
N ALA A 239 -23.03 16.32 6.07
CA ALA A 239 -24.43 15.93 6.00
C ALA A 239 -24.68 14.64 6.82
N PRO A 240 -25.65 14.60 7.75
CA PRO A 240 -25.90 13.45 8.62
C PRO A 240 -26.03 12.09 7.91
N PRO A 241 -26.79 11.93 6.80
CA PRO A 241 -26.87 10.63 6.12
C PRO A 241 -25.54 10.22 5.46
N VAL A 242 -24.75 11.19 5.01
CA VAL A 242 -23.41 10.96 4.46
C VAL A 242 -22.45 10.56 5.58
N ARG A 243 -22.46 11.29 6.70
CA ARG A 243 -21.73 10.93 7.92
C ARG A 243 -22.13 9.57 8.47
N ALA A 244 -23.37 9.15 8.36
CA ALA A 244 -23.81 7.81 8.77
C ALA A 244 -23.39 6.72 7.77
N ALA A 245 -23.39 7.01 6.47
CA ALA A 245 -22.91 6.06 5.46
C ALA A 245 -21.38 5.92 5.42
N PHE A 246 -20.66 7.00 5.75
CA PHE A 246 -19.20 7.01 5.86
C PHE A 246 -18.68 6.82 7.28
N GLY A 247 -19.50 7.04 8.30
CA GLY A 247 -19.20 6.84 9.72
C GLY A 247 -19.75 5.51 10.23
N ASN A 248 -19.26 5.05 11.37
CA ASN A 248 -19.83 3.90 12.05
C ASN A 248 -20.98 4.38 12.93
N HIS A 249 -22.20 4.36 12.41
CA HIS A 249 -23.39 4.49 13.25
C HIS A 249 -24.24 3.23 13.12
N GLY A 250 -24.02 2.28 14.02
CA GLY A 250 -25.07 2.00 14.98
C GLY A 250 -25.03 3.15 15.98
N ASP A 251 -26.09 3.93 16.08
CA ASP A 251 -26.17 5.00 17.06
C ASP A 251 -25.98 4.41 18.47
N ALA A 252 -25.15 5.06 19.29
CA ALA A 252 -25.25 4.88 20.73
C ALA A 252 -26.65 5.40 21.13
N PRO A 253 -27.46 4.61 21.86
CA PRO A 253 -28.78 5.07 22.25
C PRO A 253 -28.62 6.33 23.11
N THR A 254 -29.32 7.40 22.72
CA THR A 254 -29.51 8.57 23.58
C THR A 254 -30.17 8.08 24.86
N PRO A 255 -29.61 8.32 26.06
CA PRO A 255 -30.26 7.91 27.29
C PRO A 255 -31.62 8.61 27.38
N PRO A 256 -32.72 7.88 27.61
CA PRO A 256 -34.00 8.53 27.86
C PRO A 256 -33.87 9.41 29.11
N GLU A 257 -34.50 10.58 29.07
CA GLU A 257 -34.65 11.40 30.29
C GLU A 257 -35.32 10.58 31.38
N PRO A 258 -34.87 10.68 32.65
CA PRO A 258 -35.41 9.87 33.73
C PRO A 258 -36.85 10.31 34.02
N THR A 259 -37.82 9.61 33.41
CA THR A 259 -39.19 9.60 33.91
C THR A 259 -39.23 8.72 35.16
N GLY A 260 -39.61 9.31 36.29
CA GLY A 260 -39.61 8.67 37.60
C GLY A 260 -40.24 7.28 37.60
N ILE A 261 -39.53 6.33 38.21
CA ILE A 261 -39.99 4.96 38.43
C ILE A 261 -41.12 5.00 39.48
N PRO A 262 -42.32 4.46 39.22
CA PRO A 262 -43.26 4.15 40.27
C PRO A 262 -42.71 2.96 41.06
N ALA A 263 -42.67 3.10 42.38
CA ALA A 263 -42.25 2.03 43.27
C ALA A 263 -43.07 0.75 43.05
N THR A 264 -42.39 -0.39 43.25
CA THR A 264 -42.91 -1.76 43.39
C THR A 264 -43.29 -2.49 42.10
N ASN A 265 -42.36 -3.34 41.64
CA ASN A 265 -42.67 -4.72 41.24
C ASN A 265 -41.43 -5.56 41.51
N GLU A 266 -41.55 -6.57 42.39
CA GLU A 266 -40.52 -7.57 42.64
C GLU A 266 -40.28 -8.37 41.36
N VAL A 267 -39.05 -8.35 40.86
CA VAL A 267 -38.58 -9.25 39.81
C VAL A 267 -37.56 -10.20 40.45
N SER A 268 -37.85 -11.49 40.39
CA SER A 268 -36.92 -12.52 40.85
C SER A 268 -35.69 -12.57 39.93
N MET A 269 -34.51 -12.43 40.54
CA MET A 269 -33.23 -12.53 39.85
C MET A 269 -32.94 -13.97 39.48
N VAL A 270 -32.81 -14.26 38.19
CA VAL A 270 -32.16 -15.47 37.72
C VAL A 270 -30.67 -15.36 38.07
N GLU A 271 -30.14 -16.41 38.68
CA GLU A 271 -28.77 -16.49 39.17
C GLU A 271 -27.74 -16.22 38.05
N PHE A 272 -27.07 -15.07 38.09
CA PHE A 272 -25.96 -14.76 37.19
C PHE A 272 -24.72 -15.51 37.65
N LYS A 273 -24.26 -16.49 36.86
CA LYS A 273 -22.90 -17.02 37.01
C LYS A 273 -21.91 -15.94 36.55
N PRO A 274 -21.00 -15.46 37.42
CA PRO A 274 -20.00 -14.48 37.02
C PRO A 274 -19.10 -15.08 35.94
N VAL A 275 -19.07 -14.45 34.77
CA VAL A 275 -18.06 -14.74 33.74
C VAL A 275 -16.77 -14.07 34.21
N HIS A 276 -15.76 -14.87 34.52
CA HIS A 276 -14.43 -14.36 34.86
C HIS A 276 -13.79 -13.82 33.57
N LEU A 277 -13.81 -12.49 33.40
CA LEU A 277 -13.07 -11.85 32.31
C LEU A 277 -11.57 -11.97 32.63
N PRO A 278 -10.71 -12.29 31.64
CA PRO A 278 -9.27 -12.23 31.86
C PRO A 278 -8.88 -10.81 32.32
N GLU A 279 -7.93 -10.71 33.25
CA GLU A 279 -7.41 -9.40 33.65
C GLU A 279 -6.91 -8.66 32.42
N THR A 280 -7.44 -7.46 32.20
CA THR A 280 -7.11 -6.59 31.06
C THR A 280 -6.55 -5.27 31.55
N THR A 281 -5.68 -4.69 30.74
CA THR A 281 -5.09 -3.37 30.94
C THR A 281 -5.19 -2.55 29.66
N LEU A 282 -5.06 -1.23 29.79
CA LEU A 282 -5.14 -0.32 28.66
C LEU A 282 -3.74 -0.07 28.09
N ALA A 283 -3.47 -0.57 26.88
CA ALA A 283 -2.26 -0.27 26.15
C ALA A 283 -2.48 0.94 25.22
N THR A 284 -1.47 1.79 25.08
CA THR A 284 -1.49 2.92 24.13
C THR A 284 -0.45 2.68 23.05
N ASP A 285 -0.89 2.64 21.79
CA ASP A 285 0.01 2.49 20.64
C ASP A 285 0.68 3.83 20.26
N MET A 286 1.51 3.84 19.21
CA MET A 286 2.20 5.08 18.79
C MET A 286 1.32 6.03 17.98
N ALA A 287 0.12 5.60 17.58
CA ALA A 287 -0.91 6.48 17.02
C ALA A 287 -1.77 7.15 18.11
N GLY A 288 -1.52 6.85 19.39
CA GLY A 288 -2.29 7.35 20.52
C GLY A 288 -3.60 6.58 20.76
N ARG A 289 -3.84 5.47 20.06
CA ARG A 289 -5.02 4.62 20.26
C ARG A 289 -4.87 3.87 21.58
N LYS A 290 -5.95 3.87 22.36
CA LYS A 290 -6.05 3.14 23.61
C LYS A 290 -6.82 1.85 23.36
N VAL A 291 -6.17 0.70 23.56
CA VAL A 291 -6.74 -0.62 23.28
C VAL A 291 -6.64 -1.48 24.53
N LEU A 292 -7.74 -2.15 24.89
CA LEU A 292 -7.75 -3.12 25.98
C LEU A 292 -7.01 -4.38 25.54
N VAL A 293 -5.98 -4.74 26.28
CA VAL A 293 -5.17 -5.95 26.06
C VAL A 293 -5.16 -6.78 27.32
N ARG A 294 -4.84 -8.07 27.23
CA ARG A 294 -4.64 -8.91 28.42
C ARG A 294 -3.44 -8.39 29.22
N THR A 295 -3.54 -8.42 30.54
CA THR A 295 -2.43 -8.06 31.44
C THR A 295 -1.23 -8.99 31.24
N GLU A 296 -1.49 -10.27 30.91
CA GLU A 296 -0.47 -11.24 30.54
C GLU A 296 -0.69 -11.71 29.10
N LEU A 297 0.26 -11.38 28.20
CA LEU A 297 0.24 -11.78 26.80
C LEU A 297 1.03 -13.08 26.60
N LYS A 298 0.40 -14.16 26.15
CA LYS A 298 1.03 -15.47 25.93
C LYS A 298 1.26 -15.74 24.45
N ARG A 299 0.36 -15.28 23.58
CA ARG A 299 0.38 -15.52 22.13
C ARG A 299 0.21 -14.20 21.39
N VAL A 300 1.31 -13.69 20.85
CA VAL A 300 1.35 -12.45 20.07
C VAL A 300 1.68 -12.77 18.62
N PHE A 301 0.88 -12.22 17.71
CA PHE A 301 1.09 -12.38 16.28
C PHE A 301 1.67 -11.12 15.65
N GLY A 302 2.75 -11.28 14.89
CA GLY A 302 3.34 -10.20 14.12
C GLY A 302 2.66 -10.04 12.77
N TYR A 303 2.00 -8.90 12.56
CA TYR A 303 1.25 -8.60 11.34
C TYR A 303 2.12 -8.57 10.07
N ASN A 304 3.41 -8.25 10.21
CA ASN A 304 4.39 -8.20 9.13
C ASN A 304 5.78 -8.67 9.61
N PRO A 305 6.73 -8.94 8.67
CA PRO A 305 8.02 -9.52 9.02
C PRO A 305 8.89 -8.65 9.96
N MET A 306 8.69 -7.32 9.98
CA MET A 306 9.39 -6.43 10.92
C MET A 306 9.04 -6.79 12.37
N VAL A 307 7.75 -7.06 12.62
CA VAL A 307 7.25 -7.43 13.94
C VAL A 307 7.74 -8.81 14.33
N THR A 308 7.80 -9.77 13.40
CA THR A 308 8.34 -11.11 13.69
C THR A 308 9.79 -11.02 14.17
N ALA A 309 10.63 -10.24 13.49
CA ALA A 309 12.01 -10.01 13.91
C ALA A 309 12.11 -9.34 15.29
N LEU A 310 11.23 -8.36 15.57
CA LEU A 310 11.14 -7.69 16.86
C LEU A 310 10.75 -8.66 17.99
N LEU A 311 9.71 -9.47 17.77
CA LEU A 311 9.23 -10.47 18.72
C LEU A 311 10.30 -11.53 18.99
N PHE A 312 11.03 -11.97 17.96
CA PHE A 312 12.11 -12.92 18.13
C PHE A 312 13.22 -12.37 19.05
N ALA A 313 13.54 -11.08 18.91
CA ALA A 313 14.54 -10.43 19.75
C ALA A 313 14.10 -10.27 21.21
N LEU A 314 12.84 -9.87 21.42
CA LEU A 314 12.27 -9.61 22.73
C LEU A 314 11.84 -10.90 23.45
N ALA A 315 10.86 -11.62 22.89
CA ALA A 315 10.18 -12.75 23.53
C ALA A 315 9.75 -13.81 22.49
N PRO A 316 10.68 -14.65 21.99
CA PRO A 316 10.41 -15.61 20.91
C PRO A 316 9.38 -16.70 21.32
N ASP A 317 9.28 -16.99 22.62
CA ASP A 317 8.31 -17.90 23.23
C ASP A 317 6.85 -17.41 23.11
N ARG A 318 6.66 -16.11 22.88
CA ARG A 318 5.33 -15.50 22.75
C ARG A 318 4.81 -15.47 21.32
N ILE A 319 5.60 -15.89 20.33
CA ILE A 319 5.20 -15.82 18.92
C ILE A 319 4.10 -16.84 18.64
N ALA A 320 2.93 -16.36 18.21
CA ALA A 320 1.77 -17.21 17.96
C ALA A 320 1.81 -17.97 16.61
N GLY A 321 2.60 -17.46 15.66
CA GLY A 321 2.78 -17.98 14.31
C GLY A 321 3.63 -17.04 13.45
N LEU A 322 4.06 -17.51 12.29
CA LEU A 322 4.93 -16.79 11.36
C LEU A 322 4.14 -16.14 10.22
N GLY A 323 4.53 -14.94 9.80
CA GLY A 323 3.91 -14.31 8.63
C GLY A 323 4.32 -14.97 7.30
N MET A 324 5.55 -15.49 7.23
CA MET A 324 6.09 -16.17 6.06
C MET A 324 6.81 -17.46 6.48
N PRO A 325 6.99 -18.44 5.58
CA PRO A 325 7.83 -19.60 5.86
C PRO A 325 9.27 -19.19 6.21
N PRO A 326 9.94 -19.88 7.16
CA PRO A 326 11.33 -19.59 7.49
C PRO A 326 12.24 -19.65 6.26
N MET A 327 13.06 -18.61 6.10
CA MET A 327 14.11 -18.51 5.10
C MET A 327 15.23 -19.52 5.38
N PRO A 328 16.07 -19.89 4.40
CA PRO A 328 17.15 -20.85 4.61
C PRO A 328 18.06 -20.54 5.82
N PRO A 329 18.50 -19.29 6.08
CA PRO A 329 19.27 -18.97 7.27
C PRO A 329 18.49 -19.17 8.58
N GLU A 330 17.20 -18.81 8.61
CA GLU A 330 16.34 -19.05 9.78
C GLU A 330 16.25 -20.55 10.08
N ARG A 331 16.11 -21.40 9.05
CA ARG A 331 16.08 -22.88 9.21
C ARG A 331 17.38 -23.45 9.78
N MET A 332 18.50 -22.77 9.56
CA MET A 332 19.81 -23.22 10.06
C MET A 332 20.08 -22.76 11.49
N LEU A 333 19.47 -21.66 11.93
CA LEU A 333 19.84 -20.95 13.15
C LEU A 333 18.75 -20.94 14.23
N ALA A 334 17.48 -20.93 13.84
CA ALA A 334 16.37 -20.86 14.78
C ALA A 334 16.09 -22.22 15.44
N SER A 335 15.45 -22.19 16.61
CA SER A 335 15.13 -23.40 17.37
C SER A 335 14.04 -24.24 16.68
N PRO A 336 13.98 -25.56 16.92
CA PRO A 336 12.92 -26.42 16.40
C PRO A 336 11.51 -25.93 16.76
N GLU A 337 11.34 -25.35 17.95
CA GLU A 337 10.06 -24.79 18.41
C GLU A 337 9.63 -23.63 17.52
N TYR A 338 10.54 -22.68 17.24
CA TYR A 338 10.25 -21.57 16.32
C TYR A 338 9.98 -22.07 14.89
N LEU A 339 10.76 -23.03 14.40
CA LEU A 339 10.59 -23.57 13.04
C LEU A 339 9.32 -24.42 12.88
N SER A 340 8.79 -24.96 13.97
CA SER A 340 7.50 -25.66 14.00
C SER A 340 6.32 -24.69 14.00
N LEU A 341 6.56 -23.38 14.14
CA LEU A 341 5.49 -22.41 14.14
C LEU A 341 4.76 -22.40 12.78
N PRO A 342 3.45 -22.29 12.84
CA PRO A 342 2.58 -22.28 11.67
C PRO A 342 2.71 -20.98 10.89
N VAL A 343 2.63 -21.06 9.56
CA VAL A 343 2.62 -19.89 8.69
C VAL A 343 1.17 -19.38 8.58
N LEU A 344 0.92 -18.21 9.15
CA LEU A 344 -0.38 -17.54 9.21
C LEU A 344 -0.57 -16.49 8.11
N GLY A 345 0.48 -16.19 7.34
CA GLY A 345 0.43 -15.23 6.24
C GLY A 345 0.55 -13.77 6.67
N VAL A 346 0.52 -12.87 5.70
CA VAL A 346 0.63 -11.42 5.88
C VAL A 346 -0.47 -10.71 5.09
N MET A 347 -0.91 -9.54 5.54
CA MET A 347 -1.85 -8.74 4.75
C MET A 347 -1.14 -8.03 3.58
N GLY A 348 -1.84 -7.86 2.47
CA GLY A 348 -1.33 -7.20 1.26
C GLY A 348 -0.73 -8.13 0.20
N GLY A 349 -0.63 -9.45 0.45
CA GLY A 349 -0.39 -10.49 -0.56
C GLY A 349 0.91 -10.43 -1.38
N ASN A 350 1.75 -9.41 -1.17
CA ASN A 350 2.93 -9.10 -2.01
C ASN A 350 4.19 -8.74 -1.21
N PHE A 351 4.31 -9.15 0.06
CA PHE A 351 5.60 -9.06 0.75
C PHE A 351 6.53 -10.20 0.33
N GLY A 352 7.78 -9.88 -0.04
CA GLY A 352 8.82 -10.88 -0.32
C GLY A 352 8.62 -11.73 -1.59
N GLY A 353 7.71 -11.35 -2.50
CA GLY A 353 7.47 -12.10 -3.75
C GLY A 353 6.65 -13.40 -3.57
N GLY A 354 6.10 -13.65 -2.38
CA GLY A 354 5.19 -14.75 -2.10
C GLY A 354 3.73 -14.29 -1.97
N LYS A 355 2.79 -15.06 -2.53
CA LYS A 355 1.34 -14.88 -2.34
C LYS A 355 0.87 -15.55 -1.05
N THR A 356 1.32 -15.08 0.11
CA THR A 356 0.82 -15.60 1.40
C THR A 356 -0.10 -14.57 2.02
N THR A 357 -1.37 -14.63 1.65
CA THR A 357 -2.44 -13.83 2.27
C THR A 357 -2.66 -14.27 3.71
N LEU A 358 -2.92 -13.32 4.60
CA LEU A 358 -3.28 -13.57 6.00
C LEU A 358 -4.45 -14.57 6.09
N ASP A 359 -4.21 -15.69 6.76
CA ASP A 359 -5.20 -16.70 7.11
C ASP A 359 -5.94 -16.26 8.37
N ARG A 360 -7.00 -15.47 8.16
CA ARG A 360 -7.81 -14.88 9.23
C ARG A 360 -8.48 -15.94 10.10
N GLU A 361 -8.91 -17.04 9.50
CA GLU A 361 -9.56 -18.13 10.23
C GLU A 361 -8.54 -18.82 11.16
N ALA A 362 -7.36 -19.16 10.64
CA ALA A 362 -6.30 -19.77 11.44
C ALA A 362 -5.81 -18.84 12.56
N VAL A 363 -5.74 -17.52 12.33
CA VAL A 363 -5.42 -16.53 13.36
C VAL A 363 -6.49 -16.52 14.47
N GLY A 364 -7.77 -16.46 14.10
CA GLY A 364 -8.88 -16.47 15.07
C GLY A 364 -8.95 -17.74 15.91
N GLN A 365 -8.68 -18.90 15.32
CA GLN A 365 -8.71 -20.20 16.00
C GLN A 365 -7.52 -20.45 16.93
N ARG A 366 -6.46 -19.63 16.87
CA ARG A 366 -5.19 -19.83 17.61
C ARG A 366 -5.14 -19.21 19.00
N GLY A 367 -6.21 -18.56 19.43
CA GLY A 367 -6.23 -17.85 20.72
C GLY A 367 -5.13 -16.80 20.81
N VAL A 368 -4.92 -16.04 19.73
CA VAL A 368 -3.98 -14.92 19.71
C VAL A 368 -4.49 -13.83 20.66
N ASP A 369 -3.63 -13.40 21.59
CA ASP A 369 -3.97 -12.39 22.61
C ASP A 369 -3.83 -10.96 22.06
N LEU A 370 -2.92 -10.76 21.11
CA LEU A 370 -2.57 -9.46 20.54
C LEU A 370 -1.97 -9.62 19.14
N ILE A 371 -2.33 -8.70 18.24
CA ILE A 371 -1.65 -8.49 16.97
C ILE A 371 -0.83 -7.19 17.06
N LEU A 372 0.42 -7.26 16.64
CA LEU A 372 1.31 -6.12 16.56
C LEU A 372 1.61 -5.77 15.11
N SER A 373 1.54 -4.48 14.76
CA SER A 373 1.94 -3.96 13.46
C SER A 373 3.04 -2.92 13.63
N LEU A 374 4.10 -3.01 12.82
CA LEU A 374 5.10 -1.94 12.64
C LEU A 374 4.95 -1.40 11.23
N THR A 375 4.80 -0.09 11.04
CA THR A 375 4.81 0.53 9.71
C THR A 375 6.20 1.07 9.39
N LEU A 376 6.68 0.89 8.16
CA LEU A 376 7.95 1.50 7.74
C LEU A 376 7.80 3.00 7.46
N PHE A 377 6.57 3.47 7.24
CA PHE A 377 6.24 4.85 6.95
C PHE A 377 5.70 5.56 8.19
N ALA A 378 5.62 6.89 8.15
CA ALA A 378 4.99 7.63 9.23
C ALA A 378 3.56 7.11 9.46
N LEU A 379 3.17 6.99 10.73
CA LEU A 379 1.80 6.63 11.08
C LEU A 379 0.84 7.68 10.52
N ASP A 380 -0.09 7.22 9.69
CA ASP A 380 -1.15 8.04 9.12
C ASP A 380 -2.53 7.44 9.44
N GLU A 381 -3.59 8.16 9.05
CA GLU A 381 -4.97 7.73 9.26
C GLU A 381 -5.30 6.41 8.53
N VAL A 382 -4.57 6.08 7.47
CA VAL A 382 -4.78 4.85 6.69
C VAL A 382 -4.28 3.63 7.46
N GLU A 383 -3.07 3.69 8.00
CA GLU A 383 -2.49 2.62 8.83
C GLU A 383 -3.32 2.39 10.10
N VAL A 384 -3.76 3.48 10.74
CA VAL A 384 -4.67 3.42 11.91
C VAL A 384 -5.99 2.76 11.55
N ALA A 385 -6.65 3.19 10.46
CA ALA A 385 -7.92 2.62 10.02
C ALA A 385 -7.79 1.15 9.57
N GLN A 386 -6.61 0.72 9.08
CA GLN A 386 -6.36 -0.69 8.80
C GLN A 386 -6.28 -1.53 10.07
N ALA A 387 -5.59 -1.03 11.10
CA ALA A 387 -5.50 -1.71 12.39
C ALA A 387 -6.85 -1.80 13.10
N ASP A 388 -7.64 -0.72 13.08
CA ASP A 388 -9.01 -0.73 13.63
C ASP A 388 -9.91 -1.74 12.92
N ARG A 389 -9.84 -1.80 11.58
CA ARG A 389 -10.59 -2.81 10.81
C ARG A 389 -10.17 -4.22 11.16
N LEU A 390 -8.87 -4.50 11.21
CA LEU A 390 -8.36 -5.82 11.56
C LEU A 390 -8.79 -6.24 12.97
N GLN A 391 -8.74 -5.32 13.93
CA GLN A 391 -9.20 -5.56 15.29
C GLN A 391 -10.69 -5.90 15.33
N GLN A 392 -11.52 -5.16 14.59
CA GLN A 392 -12.96 -5.40 14.49
C GLN A 392 -13.27 -6.73 13.80
N GLU A 393 -12.57 -7.05 12.71
CA GLU A 393 -12.75 -8.28 11.94
C GLU A 393 -12.44 -9.54 12.76
N LEU A 394 -11.34 -9.52 13.53
CA LEU A 394 -10.87 -10.70 14.24
C LEU A 394 -11.29 -10.76 15.71
N GLY A 395 -11.75 -9.64 16.28
CA GLY A 395 -11.99 -9.53 17.73
C GLY A 395 -10.71 -9.64 18.56
N ILE A 396 -9.53 -9.47 17.95
CA ILE A 396 -8.22 -9.54 18.60
C ILE A 396 -7.65 -8.11 18.68
N PRO A 397 -7.16 -7.65 19.84
CA PRO A 397 -6.50 -6.35 19.97
C PRO A 397 -5.40 -6.14 18.93
N VAL A 398 -5.34 -4.95 18.32
CA VAL A 398 -4.30 -4.56 17.35
C VAL A 398 -3.64 -3.25 17.76
N LEU A 399 -2.33 -3.28 18.02
CA LEU A 399 -1.52 -2.08 18.29
C LEU A 399 -0.58 -1.79 17.11
N VAL A 400 -0.44 -0.50 16.76
CA VAL A 400 0.43 -0.06 15.66
C VAL A 400 1.59 0.80 16.18
N TYR A 401 2.77 0.51 15.68
CA TYR A 401 4.01 1.19 16.03
C TYR A 401 4.67 1.78 14.78
N ASP A 402 5.31 2.94 14.93
CA ASP A 402 6.15 3.54 13.91
C ASP A 402 7.48 2.78 13.87
N GLY A 403 7.77 2.14 12.75
CA GLY A 403 8.98 1.35 12.48
C GLY A 403 10.13 2.16 11.87
N GLY A 404 10.05 3.49 11.90
CA GLY A 404 11.16 4.37 11.54
C GLY A 404 12.42 4.03 12.33
N LEU A 405 13.58 4.09 11.67
CA LEU A 405 14.85 3.65 12.27
C LEU A 405 15.18 4.41 13.56
N ASP A 406 14.92 5.72 13.58
CA ASP A 406 15.07 6.64 14.71
C ASP A 406 14.08 6.38 15.86
N ARG A 407 13.03 5.60 15.63
CA ARG A 407 12.02 5.22 16.62
C ARG A 407 12.27 3.84 17.23
N THR A 408 13.25 3.09 16.74
CA THR A 408 13.46 1.68 17.10
C THR A 408 13.70 1.46 18.60
N GLY A 409 14.49 2.31 19.25
CA GLY A 409 14.74 2.22 20.70
C GLY A 409 13.48 2.41 21.54
N GLU A 410 12.64 3.38 21.18
CA GLU A 410 11.34 3.59 21.83
C GLU A 410 10.40 2.39 21.65
N VAL A 411 10.35 1.83 20.43
CA VAL A 411 9.55 0.63 20.13
C VAL A 411 10.02 -0.57 20.97
N LEU A 412 11.33 -0.80 21.06
CA LEU A 412 11.91 -1.89 21.87
C LEU A 412 11.49 -1.78 23.34
N ARG A 413 11.51 -0.57 23.93
CA ARG A 413 11.07 -0.36 25.32
C ARG A 413 9.57 -0.56 25.47
N ARG A 414 8.75 0.07 24.61
CA ARG A 414 7.28 -0.02 24.70
C ARG A 414 6.78 -1.44 24.50
N VAL A 415 7.27 -2.14 23.48
CA VAL A 415 6.86 -3.51 23.18
C VAL A 415 7.46 -4.48 24.21
N GLY A 416 8.68 -4.26 24.68
CA GLY A 416 9.27 -5.04 25.77
C GLY A 416 8.44 -4.96 27.06
N ALA A 417 8.04 -3.77 27.46
CA ALA A 417 7.15 -3.57 28.62
C ALA A 417 5.79 -4.24 28.41
N LEU A 418 5.19 -4.08 27.23
CA LEU A 418 3.91 -4.70 26.87
C LEU A 418 3.96 -6.23 26.94
N LEU A 419 5.06 -6.84 26.51
CA LEU A 419 5.27 -8.30 26.54
C LEU A 419 5.67 -8.84 27.92
N GLY A 420 5.77 -7.98 28.95
CA GLY A 420 6.21 -8.39 30.28
C GLY A 420 7.72 -8.67 30.38
N VAL A 421 8.52 -8.12 29.46
CA VAL A 421 10.00 -8.22 29.45
C VAL A 421 10.67 -6.84 29.39
N PRO A 422 10.36 -5.89 30.30
CA PRO A 422 10.84 -4.51 30.22
C PRO A 422 12.37 -4.40 30.28
N ASP A 423 13.05 -5.19 31.12
CA ASP A 423 14.52 -5.17 31.21
C ASP A 423 15.18 -5.57 29.89
N ARG A 424 14.59 -6.55 29.21
CA ARG A 424 15.03 -6.98 27.89
C ARG A 424 14.81 -5.88 26.86
N GLY A 425 13.64 -5.24 26.87
CA GLY A 425 13.33 -4.09 26.00
C GLY A 425 14.31 -2.94 26.19
N ASN A 426 14.59 -2.57 27.44
CA ASN A 426 15.55 -1.52 27.79
C ASN A 426 16.97 -1.87 27.35
N LEU A 427 17.46 -3.08 27.65
CA LEU A 427 18.78 -3.53 27.25
C LEU A 427 19.01 -3.44 25.74
N LEU A 428 18.05 -3.92 24.94
CA LEU A 428 18.15 -3.87 23.47
C LEU A 428 18.06 -2.42 22.95
N ALA A 429 17.20 -1.60 23.56
CA ALA A 429 17.03 -0.20 23.18
C ALA A 429 18.30 0.62 23.47
N ASP A 430 18.91 0.45 24.65
CA ASP A 430 20.10 1.17 25.06
C ASP A 430 21.28 0.84 24.13
N TYR A 431 21.48 -0.46 23.83
CA TYR A 431 22.48 -0.90 22.85
C TYR A 431 22.25 -0.27 21.47
N PHE A 432 21.00 -0.22 21.02
CA PHE A 432 20.65 0.34 19.71
C PHE A 432 20.92 1.85 19.67
N GLU A 433 20.40 2.59 20.65
CA GLU A 433 20.49 4.04 20.71
C GLU A 433 21.93 4.52 20.91
N GLU A 434 22.74 3.82 21.70
CA GLU A 434 24.16 4.15 21.88
C GLU A 434 24.89 4.18 20.53
N LYS A 435 24.77 3.10 19.75
CA LYS A 435 25.46 2.97 18.46
C LYS A 435 24.83 3.87 17.40
N PHE A 436 23.51 3.98 17.36
CA PHE A 436 22.81 4.86 16.43
C PHE A 436 23.18 6.34 16.66
N HIS A 437 23.15 6.82 17.90
CA HIS A 437 23.53 8.20 18.22
C HIS A 437 25.03 8.47 17.99
N ARG A 438 25.90 7.49 18.24
CA ARG A 438 27.32 7.59 17.84
C ARG A 438 27.43 7.79 16.34
N ILE A 439 26.73 7.00 15.53
CA ILE A 439 26.73 7.13 14.06
C ILE A 439 26.26 8.49 13.61
N VAL A 440 25.07 8.93 14.06
CA VAL A 440 24.50 10.22 13.67
C VAL A 440 25.45 11.37 14.04
N ARG A 441 26.04 11.34 15.23
CA ARG A 441 26.98 12.37 15.70
C ARG A 441 28.26 12.40 14.87
N THR A 442 28.85 11.24 14.57
CA THR A 442 30.07 11.15 13.76
C THR A 442 29.80 11.62 12.32
N VAL A 443 28.69 11.17 11.71
CA VAL A 443 28.30 11.59 10.35
C VAL A 443 28.07 13.10 10.24
N ALA A 444 27.55 13.74 11.29
CA ALA A 444 27.38 15.19 11.32
C ALA A 444 28.72 15.96 11.21
N GLY A 445 29.83 15.34 11.60
CA GLY A 445 31.18 15.89 11.47
C GLY A 445 31.83 15.69 10.09
N ILE A 446 31.27 14.84 9.23
CA ILE A 446 31.83 14.53 7.90
C ILE A 446 31.47 15.65 6.92
N PRO A 447 32.46 16.35 6.32
CA PRO A 447 32.21 17.44 5.38
C PRO A 447 31.38 16.99 4.18
N LEU A 448 30.44 17.83 3.72
CA LEU A 448 29.56 17.50 2.60
C LEU A 448 30.33 17.14 1.31
N GLY A 449 31.46 17.79 1.06
CA GLY A 449 32.31 17.51 -0.10
C GLY A 449 33.09 16.19 -0.02
N GLU A 450 33.20 15.59 1.17
CA GLU A 450 33.83 14.29 1.39
C GLU A 450 32.82 13.13 1.34
N ARG A 451 31.52 13.45 1.20
CA ARG A 451 30.48 12.42 1.22
C ARG A 451 30.47 11.62 -0.07
N ARG A 452 30.56 10.29 0.07
CA ARG A 452 30.56 9.36 -1.07
C ARG A 452 29.16 9.21 -1.66
N THR A 453 29.10 9.15 -2.97
CA THR A 453 27.88 8.85 -3.73
C THR A 453 27.59 7.35 -3.75
N VAL A 454 26.35 6.97 -3.47
CA VAL A 454 25.92 5.58 -3.32
C VAL A 454 24.72 5.29 -4.21
N TYR A 455 24.76 4.19 -4.94
CA TYR A 455 23.63 3.66 -5.69
C TYR A 455 23.16 2.33 -5.08
N TYR A 456 21.86 2.21 -4.83
CA TYR A 456 21.27 0.98 -4.32
C TYR A 456 20.67 0.14 -5.46
N ALA A 457 21.39 -0.88 -5.90
CA ALA A 457 21.02 -1.74 -7.03
C ALA A 457 20.12 -2.91 -6.58
N GLN A 458 18.90 -2.96 -7.11
CA GLN A 458 17.92 -4.03 -6.89
C GLN A 458 17.49 -4.68 -8.22
N SER A 459 16.81 -5.83 -8.12
CA SER A 459 16.34 -6.68 -9.23
C SER A 459 17.45 -7.44 -9.97
N PRO A 460 17.11 -8.43 -10.82
CA PRO A 460 18.11 -9.15 -11.59
C PRO A 460 18.98 -8.24 -12.48
N THR A 461 18.50 -7.06 -12.88
CA THR A 461 19.23 -6.12 -13.77
C THR A 461 20.05 -5.07 -13.04
N GLY A 462 19.79 -4.84 -11.75
CA GLY A 462 20.38 -3.73 -11.00
C GLY A 462 19.80 -2.35 -11.35
N LEU A 463 18.78 -2.29 -12.22
CA LEU A 463 18.14 -1.04 -12.67
C LEU A 463 16.81 -0.75 -11.96
N LEU A 464 16.55 -1.42 -10.83
CA LEU A 464 15.56 -0.95 -9.85
C LEU A 464 16.33 -0.40 -8.66
N THR A 465 15.85 0.70 -8.07
CA THR A 465 16.53 1.36 -6.95
C THR A 465 15.53 1.96 -5.96
N GLU A 466 16.04 2.51 -4.86
CA GLU A 466 15.26 3.34 -3.93
C GLU A 466 15.67 4.81 -4.09
N PRO A 467 14.71 5.72 -4.27
CA PRO A 467 15.01 7.14 -4.38
C PRO A 467 15.52 7.75 -3.07
N ARG A 468 16.07 8.96 -3.16
CA ARG A 468 16.39 9.77 -1.96
C ARG A 468 15.16 9.89 -1.06
N ARG A 469 15.37 9.82 0.26
CA ARG A 469 14.32 9.84 1.29
C ARG A 469 13.34 8.66 1.28
N SER A 470 13.51 7.65 0.42
CA SER A 470 12.79 6.38 0.57
C SER A 470 13.18 5.74 1.88
N ARG A 471 12.19 5.25 2.63
CA ARG A 471 12.43 4.52 3.88
C ARG A 471 13.22 3.23 3.65
N HIS A 472 13.13 2.62 2.47
CA HIS A 472 13.93 1.46 2.10
C HIS A 472 15.42 1.83 1.83
N GLY A 473 15.69 3.07 1.39
CA GLY A 473 17.03 3.60 1.11
C GLY A 473 17.66 4.48 2.21
N GLU A 474 16.93 4.79 3.29
CA GLU A 474 17.33 5.79 4.29
C GLU A 474 18.66 5.50 5.01
N LEU A 475 19.10 4.23 5.04
CA LEU A 475 20.41 3.84 5.61
C LEU A 475 21.57 4.57 4.94
N ILE A 476 21.46 4.86 3.64
CA ILE A 476 22.49 5.59 2.90
C ILE A 476 22.67 6.98 3.51
N GLU A 477 21.58 7.67 3.79
CA GLU A 477 21.60 9.04 4.33
C GLU A 477 22.06 9.04 5.79
N TYR A 478 21.58 8.11 6.61
CA TYR A 478 22.02 7.94 8.00
C TYR A 478 23.50 7.57 8.12
N ALA A 479 24.06 6.85 7.16
CA ALA A 479 25.48 6.54 7.11
C ALA A 479 26.35 7.67 6.55
N GLY A 480 25.75 8.81 6.16
CA GLY A 480 26.45 9.95 5.58
C GLY A 480 26.77 9.82 4.08
N GLY A 481 26.19 8.84 3.38
CA GLY A 481 26.28 8.72 1.93
C GLY A 481 25.31 9.64 1.19
N VAL A 482 25.59 9.89 -0.08
CA VAL A 482 24.71 10.61 -1.01
C VAL A 482 24.02 9.61 -1.92
N ASN A 483 22.74 9.31 -1.68
CA ASN A 483 21.98 8.46 -2.60
C ASN A 483 21.82 9.18 -3.95
N VAL A 484 22.38 8.60 -5.02
CA VAL A 484 22.38 9.21 -6.36
C VAL A 484 21.06 9.09 -7.10
N ALA A 485 20.15 8.25 -6.62
CA ALA A 485 18.87 7.98 -7.28
C ALA A 485 17.91 9.19 -7.13
N GLU A 486 18.10 10.19 -7.98
CA GLU A 486 17.23 11.35 -8.13
C GLU A 486 15.97 11.01 -8.95
N VAL A 487 15.16 10.08 -8.42
CA VAL A 487 13.92 9.63 -9.04
C VAL A 487 12.76 9.72 -8.05
N HIS A 488 11.52 9.72 -8.54
CA HIS A 488 10.35 9.78 -7.70
C HIS A 488 9.94 8.39 -7.20
N GLU A 489 9.67 8.27 -5.90
CA GLU A 489 9.22 7.03 -5.27
C GLU A 489 7.88 6.56 -5.85
N GLN A 490 7.84 5.30 -6.29
CA GLN A 490 6.58 4.65 -6.64
C GLN A 490 5.88 4.16 -5.36
N ARG A 491 4.58 4.44 -5.20
CA ARG A 491 3.78 3.90 -4.07
C ARG A 491 3.85 2.36 -4.08
N GLY A 492 4.16 1.76 -2.92
CA GLY A 492 4.25 0.31 -2.74
C GLY A 492 5.58 -0.10 -2.09
N CYS A 493 6.11 -1.27 -2.46
CA CYS A 493 7.37 -1.78 -1.93
C CYS A 493 8.62 -1.09 -2.54
N GLY A 494 8.60 0.18 -2.92
CA GLY A 494 9.75 0.83 -3.56
C GLY A 494 10.11 0.24 -4.94
N ARG A 495 11.40 0.01 -5.22
CA ARG A 495 11.96 -0.54 -6.48
C ARG A 495 11.65 0.31 -7.72
N THR A 496 11.97 1.60 -7.61
CA THR A 496 11.79 2.55 -8.69
C THR A 496 12.71 2.19 -9.87
N PRO A 497 12.16 1.98 -11.09
CA PRO A 497 12.97 1.70 -12.25
C PRO A 497 13.77 2.93 -12.68
N VAL A 498 15.01 2.71 -13.08
CA VAL A 498 15.90 3.73 -13.66
C VAL A 498 16.43 3.25 -15.00
N CYS A 499 16.84 4.17 -15.87
CA CYS A 499 17.50 3.78 -17.11
C CYS A 499 19.02 3.73 -16.92
N ALA A 500 19.70 2.92 -17.75
CA ALA A 500 21.16 2.84 -17.76
C ALA A 500 21.82 4.20 -17.99
N THR A 501 21.21 5.07 -18.80
CA THR A 501 21.72 6.43 -19.06
C THR A 501 21.75 7.30 -17.80
N ASP A 502 20.72 7.22 -16.95
CA ASP A 502 20.67 7.97 -15.69
C ASP A 502 21.77 7.48 -14.74
N LEU A 503 21.91 6.15 -14.60
CA LEU A 503 22.95 5.56 -13.77
C LEU A 503 24.37 5.89 -14.26
N ALA A 504 24.61 5.92 -15.58
CA ALA A 504 25.87 6.38 -16.13
C ALA A 504 26.15 7.87 -15.88
N ARG A 505 25.10 8.72 -15.87
CA ARG A 505 25.24 10.13 -15.53
C ARG A 505 25.53 10.34 -14.05
N TRP A 506 24.93 9.54 -13.18
CA TRP A 506 25.16 9.58 -11.74
C TRP A 506 26.56 9.09 -11.33
N ASP A 507 27.09 8.10 -12.06
CA ASP A 507 28.44 7.52 -11.90
C ASP A 507 28.89 7.36 -10.43
N PRO A 508 28.17 6.53 -9.63
CA PRO A 508 28.34 6.48 -8.19
C PRO A 508 29.72 5.98 -7.75
N ASP A 509 30.19 6.46 -6.60
CA ASP A 509 31.41 5.99 -5.93
C ASP A 509 31.28 4.56 -5.41
N VAL A 510 30.10 4.21 -4.91
CA VAL A 510 29.79 2.92 -4.28
C VAL A 510 28.47 2.38 -4.81
N VAL A 511 28.43 1.08 -5.10
CA VAL A 511 27.17 0.36 -5.39
C VAL A 511 26.89 -0.61 -4.23
N VAL A 512 25.74 -0.43 -3.58
CA VAL A 512 25.18 -1.41 -2.63
C VAL A 512 24.16 -2.24 -3.40
N MET A 513 24.23 -3.56 -3.31
CA MET A 513 23.35 -4.48 -4.03
C MET A 513 22.38 -5.18 -3.10
N LEU A 514 21.22 -5.57 -3.62
CA LEU A 514 20.35 -6.56 -3.04
C LEU A 514 20.17 -7.71 -4.03
N SER A 515 20.92 -8.81 -3.87
CA SER A 515 20.89 -9.95 -4.78
C SER A 515 19.88 -11.01 -4.31
N ASP A 516 18.57 -10.70 -4.21
CA ASP A 516 17.59 -11.79 -4.08
C ASP A 516 16.16 -11.49 -4.59
N GLU A 517 15.82 -12.11 -5.72
CA GLU A 517 14.46 -12.47 -6.16
C GLU A 517 14.42 -13.96 -6.59
N GLY A 518 15.15 -14.83 -5.89
CA GLY A 518 14.95 -16.28 -5.93
C GLY A 518 15.54 -17.05 -7.12
N LYS A 519 16.63 -16.60 -7.76
CA LYS A 519 17.24 -17.36 -8.89
C LYS A 519 18.76 -17.60 -8.86
N SER A 520 19.49 -16.97 -7.93
CA SER A 520 20.87 -17.24 -7.48
C SER A 520 21.51 -15.92 -7.02
N PRO A 521 22.15 -15.89 -5.83
CA PRO A 521 22.83 -14.71 -5.29
C PRO A 521 23.93 -14.14 -6.19
N GLN A 522 24.39 -14.93 -7.17
CA GLN A 522 25.45 -14.53 -8.08
C GLN A 522 24.94 -13.79 -9.32
N ARG A 523 23.63 -13.77 -9.61
CA ARG A 523 23.16 -13.25 -10.92
C ARG A 523 23.40 -11.75 -11.10
N LEU A 524 23.01 -10.95 -10.11
CA LEU A 524 23.21 -9.50 -10.16
C LEU A 524 24.70 -9.17 -10.00
N TYR A 525 25.36 -9.77 -9.02
CA TYR A 525 26.81 -9.63 -8.80
C TYR A 525 27.62 -9.95 -10.06
N ASN A 526 27.38 -11.11 -10.69
CA ASN A 526 28.07 -11.51 -11.91
C ASN A 526 27.76 -10.55 -13.05
N ARG A 527 26.49 -10.15 -13.22
CA ARG A 527 26.10 -9.19 -14.25
C ARG A 527 26.85 -7.87 -14.10
N ILE A 528 26.89 -7.29 -12.90
CA ILE A 528 27.61 -6.02 -12.65
C ILE A 528 29.10 -6.15 -13.02
N ARG A 529 29.68 -7.34 -12.88
CA ARG A 529 31.09 -7.59 -13.23
C ARG A 529 31.34 -7.91 -14.70
N THR A 530 30.37 -8.49 -15.42
CA THR A 530 30.57 -8.98 -16.80
C THR A 530 29.90 -8.12 -17.86
N ASP A 531 28.91 -7.31 -17.48
CA ASP A 531 28.15 -6.49 -18.41
C ASP A 531 28.94 -5.24 -18.87
N PRO A 532 29.02 -4.97 -20.19
CA PRO A 532 29.80 -3.85 -20.72
C PRO A 532 29.35 -2.45 -20.28
N PHE A 533 28.10 -2.28 -19.86
CA PHE A 533 27.63 -1.01 -19.32
C PHE A 533 28.15 -0.82 -17.89
N TRP A 534 28.00 -1.84 -17.04
CA TRP A 534 28.41 -1.77 -15.63
C TRP A 534 29.91 -1.59 -15.46
N SER A 535 30.74 -2.23 -16.31
CA SER A 535 32.20 -2.10 -16.26
C SER A 535 32.72 -0.67 -16.47
N ARG A 536 31.88 0.24 -16.97
CA ARG A 536 32.20 1.66 -17.19
C ARG A 536 31.89 2.54 -15.99
N LEU A 537 31.20 2.05 -14.97
CA LEU A 537 30.88 2.85 -13.78
C LEU A 537 32.09 2.94 -12.84
N LYS A 538 32.26 4.09 -12.19
CA LYS A 538 33.33 4.37 -11.21
C LYS A 538 33.38 3.31 -10.12
N ALA A 539 32.25 3.00 -9.48
CA ALA A 539 32.16 1.97 -8.46
C ALA A 539 32.70 0.61 -8.93
N VAL A 540 32.36 0.18 -10.15
CA VAL A 540 32.79 -1.14 -10.68
C VAL A 540 34.28 -1.16 -10.98
N ARG A 541 34.81 -0.09 -11.61
CA ARG A 541 36.25 0.06 -11.88
C ARG A 541 37.08 0.05 -10.59
N ASN A 542 36.55 0.66 -9.54
CA ASN A 542 37.21 0.76 -8.24
C ASN A 542 36.91 -0.46 -7.32
N GLN A 543 36.23 -1.49 -7.84
CA GLN A 543 35.80 -2.66 -7.05
C GLN A 543 34.93 -2.30 -5.82
N ALA A 544 34.28 -1.15 -5.84
CA ALA A 544 33.43 -0.63 -4.77
C ALA A 544 31.96 -1.07 -4.94
N VAL A 545 31.76 -2.39 -5.09
CA VAL A 545 30.44 -3.02 -5.28
C VAL A 545 30.23 -4.05 -4.18
N PHE A 546 29.23 -3.83 -3.34
CA PHE A 546 29.06 -4.58 -2.09
C PHE A 546 27.64 -5.07 -1.88
N GLU A 547 27.51 -6.25 -1.32
CA GLU A 547 26.23 -6.80 -0.87
C GLU A 547 26.19 -6.76 0.67
N PRO A 548 25.14 -6.17 1.28
CA PRO A 548 24.98 -6.20 2.72
C PRO A 548 24.85 -7.64 3.22
N PRO A 549 25.41 -7.97 4.40
CA PRO A 549 25.23 -9.28 4.98
C PRO A 549 23.76 -9.66 5.20
N ALA A 550 23.47 -10.93 4.99
CA ALA A 550 22.18 -11.55 5.26
C ALA A 550 22.40 -12.81 6.10
N GLY A 551 21.88 -12.79 7.33
CA GLY A 551 21.84 -13.97 8.21
C GLY A 551 20.39 -14.27 8.58
N MET A 552 20.02 -14.17 9.86
CA MET A 552 18.63 -14.33 10.30
C MET A 552 17.69 -13.38 9.54
N TYR A 553 18.02 -12.09 9.51
CA TYR A 553 17.36 -11.09 8.67
C TYR A 553 18.40 -10.26 7.93
N HIS A 554 18.01 -9.71 6.78
CA HIS A 554 18.87 -8.84 5.96
C HIS A 554 19.25 -7.57 6.73
N TRP A 555 20.50 -7.12 6.63
CA TRP A 555 20.98 -5.97 7.42
C TRP A 555 20.56 -4.62 6.85
N PHE A 556 20.15 -4.58 5.58
CA PHE A 556 19.77 -3.33 4.91
C PHE A 556 18.26 -3.09 4.82
N ASP A 557 17.51 -3.96 4.12
CA ASP A 557 16.17 -3.55 3.66
C ASP A 557 15.09 -4.63 3.49
N ARG A 558 15.32 -5.85 2.96
CA ARG A 558 14.21 -6.77 2.61
C ARG A 558 14.21 -8.05 3.46
N PRO A 559 13.40 -8.15 4.54
CA PRO A 559 12.58 -7.09 5.14
C PRO A 559 13.41 -6.13 6.02
N PRO A 560 12.91 -4.90 6.27
CA PRO A 560 13.55 -4.01 7.22
C PRO A 560 13.33 -4.61 8.61
N SER A 561 14.25 -4.37 9.54
CA SER A 561 14.15 -4.88 10.91
C SER A 561 15.14 -4.17 11.83
N VAL A 562 15.19 -4.60 13.08
CA VAL A 562 16.22 -4.19 14.04
C VAL A 562 17.65 -4.39 13.53
N ASN A 563 17.87 -5.25 12.53
CA ASN A 563 19.18 -5.49 11.90
C ASN A 563 19.72 -4.31 11.13
N ARG A 564 18.88 -3.30 10.85
CA ARG A 564 19.29 -2.08 10.17
C ARG A 564 20.36 -1.30 10.93
N LEU A 565 20.46 -1.51 12.25
CA LEU A 565 21.62 -1.04 13.03
C LEU A 565 22.94 -1.64 12.53
N MET A 566 22.98 -2.96 12.32
CA MET A 566 24.16 -3.63 11.77
C MET A 566 24.42 -3.19 10.33
N GLY A 567 23.37 -2.92 9.56
CA GLY A 567 23.49 -2.30 8.23
C GLY A 567 24.16 -0.92 8.28
N LEU A 568 23.80 -0.07 9.25
CA LEU A 568 24.45 1.23 9.45
C LEU A 568 25.90 1.09 9.91
N ILE A 569 26.19 0.22 10.87
CA ILE A 569 27.56 -0.05 11.34
C ILE A 569 28.43 -0.51 10.16
N TRP A 570 27.92 -1.46 9.38
CA TRP A 570 28.59 -1.96 8.18
C TRP A 570 28.80 -0.85 7.14
N LEU A 571 27.75 -0.09 6.80
CA LEU A 571 27.82 0.92 5.74
C LEU A 571 28.70 2.10 6.15
N THR A 572 28.67 2.53 7.41
CA THR A 572 29.55 3.58 7.91
C THR A 572 31.01 3.14 7.88
N ASN A 573 31.30 1.88 8.23
CA ASN A 573 32.65 1.32 8.10
C ASN A 573 33.09 1.17 6.64
N LEU A 574 32.13 0.99 5.72
CA LEU A 574 32.39 0.90 4.29
C LEU A 574 32.71 2.26 3.66
N LEU A 575 31.92 3.28 4.00
CA LEU A 575 32.04 4.61 3.42
C LEU A 575 33.17 5.42 4.05
N TYR A 576 33.37 5.27 5.37
CA TYR A 576 34.24 6.11 6.20
C TYR A 576 34.99 5.29 7.26
N PRO A 577 35.79 4.27 6.88
CA PRO A 577 36.50 3.41 7.83
C PRO A 577 37.39 4.20 8.80
N GLU A 578 37.98 5.31 8.34
CA GLU A 578 38.85 6.20 9.12
C GLU A 578 38.12 6.98 10.23
N TRP A 579 36.81 7.18 10.08
CA TRP A 579 35.98 7.89 11.07
C TRP A 579 35.38 6.95 12.12
N PHE A 580 35.19 5.68 11.76
CA PHE A 580 34.42 4.73 12.57
C PHE A 580 35.24 3.61 13.18
N GLY A 581 36.12 2.97 12.39
CA GLY A 581 36.99 1.89 12.83
C GLY A 581 36.24 0.74 13.50
N TRP A 582 35.06 0.35 13.00
CA TRP A 582 34.27 -0.72 13.61
C TRP A 582 34.97 -2.08 13.44
N ASP A 583 35.12 -2.81 14.55
CA ASP A 583 35.47 -4.24 14.50
C ASP A 583 34.21 -5.03 14.13
N MET A 584 34.02 -5.25 12.83
CA MET A 584 32.85 -5.94 12.32
C MET A 584 32.68 -7.35 12.87
N ILE A 585 33.77 -8.05 13.24
CA ILE A 585 33.69 -9.39 13.82
C ILE A 585 33.09 -9.29 15.22
N ARG A 586 33.61 -8.39 16.05
CA ARG A 586 33.11 -8.15 17.40
C ARG A 586 31.66 -7.69 17.39
N GLU A 587 31.35 -6.66 16.58
CA GLU A 587 30.00 -6.08 16.50
C GLU A 587 28.97 -7.12 16.07
N THR A 588 29.31 -7.97 15.10
CA THR A 588 28.44 -9.06 14.64
C THR A 588 28.16 -10.07 15.76
N ARG A 589 29.19 -10.50 16.48
CA ARG A 589 29.04 -11.47 17.57
C ARG A 589 28.20 -10.90 18.71
N GLU A 590 28.46 -9.65 19.07
CA GLU A 590 27.75 -8.95 20.13
C GLU A 590 26.27 -8.77 19.78
N PHE A 591 25.97 -8.33 18.55
CA PHE A 591 24.59 -8.20 18.08
C PHE A 591 23.85 -9.53 18.05
N TYR A 592 24.46 -10.60 17.51
CA TYR A 592 23.80 -11.92 17.45
C TYR A 592 23.60 -12.53 18.83
N LYS A 593 24.56 -12.37 19.73
CA LYS A 593 24.39 -12.79 21.11
C LYS A 593 23.26 -12.03 21.78
N LEU A 594 23.24 -10.71 21.59
CA LEU A 594 22.30 -9.85 22.26
C LEU A 594 20.90 -9.99 21.69
N PHE A 595 20.68 -9.85 20.38
CA PHE A 595 19.37 -9.88 19.74
C PHE A 595 18.85 -11.29 19.50
N TYR A 596 19.72 -12.27 19.25
CA TYR A 596 19.28 -13.62 18.90
C TYR A 596 19.64 -14.71 19.89
N ARG A 597 20.38 -14.39 20.96
CA ARG A 597 20.87 -15.38 21.94
C ARG A 597 21.77 -16.43 21.26
N MET A 598 22.52 -16.01 20.24
CA MET A 598 23.41 -16.87 19.45
C MET A 598 24.87 -16.47 19.63
N ASP A 599 25.68 -17.36 20.20
CA ASP A 599 27.14 -17.18 20.27
C ASP A 599 27.78 -17.71 18.97
N LEU A 600 28.04 -16.80 18.02
CA LEU A 600 28.66 -17.17 16.74
C LEU A 600 30.15 -17.49 16.88
N GLY A 601 30.56 -18.64 16.34
CA GLY A 601 31.96 -19.02 16.18
C GLY A 601 32.67 -18.26 15.04
N PRO A 602 34.02 -18.25 15.00
CA PRO A 602 34.79 -17.49 14.01
C PRO A 602 34.40 -17.76 12.55
N LYS A 603 34.22 -19.04 12.18
CA LYS A 603 33.85 -19.44 10.82
C LYS A 603 32.43 -19.00 10.44
N GLN A 604 31.51 -18.94 11.40
CA GLN A 604 30.14 -18.46 11.14
C GLN A 604 30.14 -16.96 10.87
N VAL A 605 30.92 -16.20 11.64
CA VAL A 605 31.10 -14.76 11.43
C VAL A 605 31.79 -14.49 10.08
N GLU A 606 32.85 -15.23 9.77
CA GLU A 606 33.53 -15.15 8.47
C GLU A 606 32.59 -15.48 7.30
N THR A 607 31.73 -16.49 7.44
CA THR A 607 30.76 -16.85 6.39
C THR A 607 29.73 -15.75 6.20
N LEU A 608 29.23 -15.17 7.30
CA LEU A 608 28.23 -14.09 7.27
C LEU A 608 28.79 -12.80 6.66
N LEU A 609 30.02 -12.44 7.02
CA LEU A 609 30.68 -11.22 6.55
C LEU A 609 31.45 -11.40 5.24
N GLY A 610 31.76 -12.64 4.84
CA GLY A 610 32.70 -12.99 3.78
C GLY A 610 32.41 -12.40 2.39
N PRO A 611 31.14 -12.28 1.94
CA PRO A 611 30.81 -11.55 0.72
C PRO A 611 31.10 -10.04 0.81
N SER A 612 31.00 -9.47 2.01
CA SER A 612 31.11 -8.03 2.27
C SER A 612 32.52 -7.57 2.68
N LEU A 613 33.35 -8.47 3.23
CA LEU A 613 34.74 -8.19 3.62
C LEU A 613 35.73 -8.26 2.44
N LYS A 614 35.45 -9.05 1.39
CA LYS A 614 36.35 -9.21 0.24
C LYS A 614 36.56 -7.92 -0.59
N GLY A 615 35.68 -6.92 -0.45
CA GLY A 615 35.88 -5.61 -1.07
C GLY A 615 36.48 -4.54 -0.13
N LEU A 616 36.67 -4.86 1.16
CA LEU A 616 37.29 -3.97 2.16
C LEU A 616 38.80 -4.21 2.32
N ALA A 617 39.33 -5.28 1.73
CA ALA A 617 40.70 -5.75 1.91
C ALA A 617 41.66 -5.43 0.74
N ASN A 618 41.28 -4.51 -0.17
CA ASN A 618 42.16 -4.02 -1.23
C ASN A 618 42.35 -2.51 -1.14
#